data_AF-A0AAV7JDD7-F1
#
_entry.id   AF-A0AAV7JDD7-F1
#
_cell.length_a   1.000
_cell.length_b   1.000
_cell.length_c   1.000
_cell.angle_alpha   90.00
_cell.angle_beta   90.00
_cell.angle_gamma   90.00
#
_symmetry.space_group_name_H-M   'P 1'
#
loop_
_entity.id
_entity.type
_entity.pdbx_description
1 polymer ?
#
loop_
_entity_poly.entity_id
_entity_poly.type
_entity_poly.pdbx_seq_one_letter_code
_entity_poly.pdbx_strand_id
1 'polypeptide(L)'
;MQNLLQIILLLTTLSAFGNAIQIVDINLDDTQPQYVQNLGLMPNPDSYLHIYALPVGDGDSTLIQCPGGDLIVIDMGTNSAGSGWSPYQVKTWLGNNINFISTIVVTKASKDHYNYLPTVLKDNMNMNRIILGGKSSDYTGNEFVTWVNQRAHVREYVNNQIPCITNCKTDPPQCQGSNGTVKFRFLGANLGSDAAGRSILLQLSVGNSFKLFFPGDFQGTDIEDLVMNEWIWMGSSIESTHYKMSNRGTGQNSNNFEFLKAIRPKYAFTSSRYPSKSYGPECSTINRLLSVGTIGKRSNSGRYACYNSNAKATMQYDNWVYDIYTTSPYPSQIEILQIDVPIY
;
A
#
# COMPACT_ATOMS: atom_id res chain seq x y z
N MET A 1 -41.68 9.77 24.72
CA MET A 1 -40.63 10.76 24.45
C MET A 1 -39.70 10.18 23.40
N GLN A 2 -40.08 10.39 22.14
CA GLN A 2 -39.26 10.14 20.96
C GLN A 2 -38.27 11.31 20.83
N ASN A 3 -37.03 11.02 20.47
CA ASN A 3 -36.14 11.98 19.82
C ASN A 3 -35.46 11.27 18.65
N LEU A 4 -36.15 11.25 17.51
CA LEU A 4 -35.52 11.13 16.20
C LEU A 4 -34.86 12.47 15.90
N LEU A 5 -33.53 12.48 15.73
CA LEU A 5 -32.85 13.62 15.12
C LEU A 5 -32.99 13.49 13.60
N GLN A 6 -33.68 14.46 13.00
CA GLN A 6 -33.87 14.63 11.57
C GLN A 6 -32.54 15.01 10.90
N ILE A 7 -32.17 14.30 9.83
CA ILE A 7 -31.17 14.78 8.87
C ILE A 7 -31.91 15.60 7.81
N ILE A 8 -31.50 16.85 7.69
CA ILE A 8 -32.03 17.85 6.76
C ILE A 8 -31.54 17.52 5.34
N LEU A 9 -32.48 17.19 4.44
CA LEU A 9 -32.22 17.15 2.99
C LEU A 9 -32.66 18.49 2.40
N LEU A 10 -31.71 19.34 2.02
CA LEU A 10 -31.99 20.54 1.23
C LEU A 10 -32.20 20.14 -0.24
N LEU A 11 -33.46 20.07 -0.66
CA LEU A 11 -33.86 20.03 -2.07
C LEU A 11 -34.03 21.47 -2.56
N THR A 12 -33.12 21.94 -3.41
CA THR A 12 -33.40 23.08 -4.29
C THR A 12 -33.68 22.56 -5.70
N THR A 13 -34.93 22.67 -6.11
CA THR A 13 -35.37 22.47 -7.49
C THR A 13 -34.93 23.65 -8.35
N LEU A 14 -34.14 23.40 -9.40
CA LEU A 14 -34.09 24.26 -10.58
C LEU A 14 -34.21 23.37 -11.83
N SER A 15 -35.26 23.61 -12.60
CA SER A 15 -35.59 22.95 -13.86
C SER A 15 -34.75 23.48 -15.03
N ALA A 16 -34.20 22.59 -15.86
CA ALA A 16 -34.24 22.61 -17.34
C ALA A 16 -33.02 21.88 -17.94
N PHE A 17 -33.29 20.83 -18.73
CA PHE A 17 -32.43 20.15 -19.71
C PHE A 17 -30.96 19.87 -19.36
N GLY A 18 -30.62 18.60 -19.12
CA GLY A 18 -29.26 18.09 -19.22
C GLY A 18 -28.99 16.96 -18.23
N ASN A 19 -28.69 15.77 -18.76
CA ASN A 19 -28.09 14.59 -18.12
C ASN A 19 -28.45 14.32 -16.65
N ALA A 20 -29.19 13.24 -16.40
CA ALA A 20 -29.33 12.67 -15.06
C ALA A 20 -27.93 12.46 -14.45
N ILE A 21 -27.53 13.34 -13.55
CA ILE A 21 -26.41 13.11 -12.64
C ILE A 21 -26.92 12.07 -11.67
N GLN A 22 -26.64 10.81 -11.96
CA GLN A 22 -26.76 9.74 -10.99
C GLN A 22 -25.69 10.03 -9.94
N ILE A 23 -26.09 10.60 -8.80
CA ILE A 23 -25.25 10.62 -7.61
C ILE A 23 -25.15 9.17 -7.18
N VAL A 24 -24.09 8.49 -7.62
CA VAL A 24 -23.72 7.21 -7.04
C VAL A 24 -23.16 7.54 -5.67
N ASP A 25 -23.95 7.31 -4.62
CA ASP A 25 -23.44 7.29 -3.26
C ASP A 25 -22.38 6.18 -3.22
N ILE A 26 -21.11 6.55 -3.38
CA ILE A 26 -19.99 5.68 -3.06
C ILE A 26 -20.13 5.42 -1.58
N ASN A 27 -20.54 4.20 -1.22
CA ASN A 27 -20.55 3.80 0.17
C ASN A 27 -19.12 3.90 0.69
N LEU A 28 -18.84 4.95 1.47
CA LEU A 28 -17.48 5.25 1.92
C LEU A 28 -16.91 4.12 2.78
N ASP A 29 -17.77 3.27 3.34
CA ASP A 29 -17.42 2.10 4.14
C ASP A 29 -16.60 1.09 3.34
N ASP A 30 -16.93 0.84 2.08
CA ASP A 30 -16.21 -0.15 1.24
C ASP A 30 -14.74 0.27 1.05
N THR A 31 -14.51 1.58 0.93
CA THR A 31 -13.17 2.14 0.78
C THR A 31 -12.40 2.25 2.10
N GLN A 32 -12.98 1.94 3.25
CA GLN A 32 -12.24 1.91 4.51
C GLN A 32 -11.46 0.60 4.64
N PRO A 33 -10.23 0.63 5.16
CA PRO A 33 -9.53 -0.59 5.47
C PRO A 33 -10.25 -1.39 6.57
N GLN A 34 -10.43 -2.69 6.33
CA GLN A 34 -11.11 -3.61 7.22
C GLN A 34 -10.27 -4.87 7.47
N TYR A 35 -10.25 -5.32 8.72
CA TYR A 35 -9.59 -6.55 9.10
C TYR A 35 -10.47 -7.74 8.78
N VAL A 36 -9.91 -8.73 8.08
CA VAL A 36 -10.64 -9.93 7.70
C VAL A 36 -9.95 -11.17 8.29
N GLN A 37 -10.70 -11.89 9.13
CA GLN A 37 -10.30 -13.19 9.68
C GLN A 37 -10.95 -14.32 8.88
N ASN A 38 -10.25 -15.45 8.77
CA ASN A 38 -10.84 -16.73 8.34
C ASN A 38 -11.47 -16.75 6.92
N LEU A 39 -10.86 -16.10 5.93
CA LEU A 39 -11.31 -16.23 4.53
C LEU A 39 -11.11 -17.65 3.94
N GLY A 40 -10.31 -18.50 4.59
CA GLY A 40 -9.84 -19.73 3.97
C GLY A 40 -8.88 -19.42 2.83
N LEU A 41 -9.39 -19.39 1.60
CA LEU A 41 -8.64 -18.98 0.40
C LEU A 41 -8.96 -17.53 0.04
N MET A 42 -8.09 -16.90 -0.73
CA MET A 42 -8.33 -15.61 -1.35
C MET A 42 -9.64 -15.66 -2.16
N PRO A 43 -10.56 -14.69 -1.99
CA PRO A 43 -11.80 -14.64 -2.75
C PRO A 43 -11.55 -14.59 -4.27
N ASN A 44 -12.52 -15.11 -5.03
CA ASN A 44 -12.54 -14.91 -6.48
C ASN A 44 -12.82 -13.43 -6.80
N PRO A 45 -12.31 -12.93 -7.93
CA PRO A 45 -12.55 -11.55 -8.34
C PRO A 45 -14.05 -11.30 -8.59
N ASP A 46 -14.48 -10.07 -8.32
CA ASP A 46 -15.81 -9.57 -8.65
C ASP A 46 -15.72 -8.20 -9.35
N SER A 47 -16.80 -7.41 -9.34
CA SER A 47 -16.83 -6.08 -9.95
C SER A 47 -16.07 -4.99 -9.19
N TYR A 48 -15.45 -5.29 -8.05
CA TYR A 48 -14.66 -4.35 -7.27
C TYR A 48 -13.16 -4.49 -7.57
N LEU A 49 -12.42 -3.46 -7.21
CA LEU A 49 -10.98 -3.55 -7.04
C LEU A 49 -10.71 -3.90 -5.57
N HIS A 50 -10.11 -5.05 -5.30
CA HIS A 50 -9.74 -5.44 -3.93
C HIS A 50 -8.25 -5.23 -3.69
N ILE A 51 -7.92 -4.68 -2.52
CA ILE A 51 -6.55 -4.43 -2.08
C ILE A 51 -6.34 -5.17 -0.77
N TYR A 52 -5.36 -6.07 -0.74
CA TYR A 52 -5.04 -6.89 0.42
C TYR A 52 -3.62 -6.59 0.89
N ALA A 53 -3.48 -5.97 2.07
CA ALA A 53 -2.18 -5.87 2.73
C ALA A 53 -1.99 -7.12 3.60
N LEU A 54 -1.01 -7.95 3.24
CA LEU A 54 -0.77 -9.21 3.91
C LEU A 54 0.05 -9.01 5.18
N PRO A 55 -0.25 -9.74 6.27
CA PRO A 55 0.47 -9.63 7.53
C PRO A 55 1.77 -10.45 7.49
N VAL A 56 2.71 -10.08 6.63
CA VAL A 56 3.99 -10.80 6.42
C VAL A 56 5.06 -10.47 7.47
N GLY A 57 4.70 -9.68 8.48
CA GLY A 57 5.59 -9.31 9.57
C GLY A 57 6.56 -8.21 9.16
N ASP A 58 7.85 -8.51 9.14
CA ASP A 58 8.92 -7.52 8.97
C ASP A 58 9.21 -7.20 7.51
N GLY A 59 8.19 -6.76 6.77
CA GLY A 59 8.28 -6.44 5.35
C GLY A 59 6.95 -6.04 4.76
N ASP A 60 6.97 -5.68 3.48
CA ASP A 60 5.81 -5.22 2.73
C ASP A 60 5.27 -6.30 1.80
N SER A 61 3.95 -6.45 1.78
CA SER A 61 3.27 -7.30 0.82
C SER A 61 1.84 -6.81 0.62
N THR A 62 1.56 -6.34 -0.59
CA THR A 62 0.21 -5.92 -1.00
C THR A 62 -0.17 -6.63 -2.29
N LEU A 63 -1.40 -7.14 -2.34
CA LEU A 63 -2.00 -7.68 -3.55
C LEU A 63 -3.15 -6.79 -4.00
N ILE A 64 -3.25 -6.58 -5.31
CA ILE A 64 -4.34 -5.86 -5.97
C ILE A 64 -5.05 -6.86 -6.88
N GLN A 65 -6.29 -7.19 -6.55
CA GLN A 65 -7.18 -7.99 -7.39
C GLN A 65 -7.99 -7.07 -8.27
N CYS A 66 -7.69 -7.13 -9.56
CA CYS A 66 -8.41 -6.36 -10.54
C CYS A 66 -9.79 -6.94 -10.82
N PRO A 67 -10.75 -6.11 -11.23
CA PRO A 67 -12.10 -6.55 -11.59
C PRO A 67 -12.11 -7.61 -12.71
N GLY A 68 -11.12 -7.56 -13.61
CA GLY A 68 -10.93 -8.57 -14.66
C GLY A 68 -10.28 -9.88 -14.20
N GLY A 69 -10.02 -10.04 -12.89
CA GLY A 69 -9.40 -11.22 -12.29
C GLY A 69 -7.89 -11.25 -12.28
N ASP A 70 -7.24 -10.30 -12.95
CA ASP A 70 -5.79 -10.17 -12.96
C ASP A 70 -5.25 -9.74 -11.59
N LEU A 71 -4.12 -10.30 -11.17
CA LEU A 71 -3.52 -10.00 -9.87
C LEU A 71 -2.18 -9.27 -10.04
N ILE A 72 -2.05 -8.17 -9.30
CA ILE A 72 -0.82 -7.39 -9.20
C ILE A 72 -0.28 -7.55 -7.78
N VAL A 73 1.00 -7.88 -7.68
CA VAL A 73 1.73 -7.93 -6.41
C VAL A 73 2.59 -6.68 -6.30
N ILE A 74 2.53 -6.00 -5.16
CA ILE A 74 3.45 -4.94 -4.77
C ILE A 74 4.18 -5.43 -3.52
N ASP A 75 5.44 -5.82 -3.71
CA ASP A 75 6.30 -6.47 -2.72
C ASP A 75 5.74 -7.79 -2.15
N MET A 76 6.62 -8.62 -1.59
CA MET A 76 6.25 -9.91 -0.99
C MET A 76 7.22 -10.33 0.12
N GLY A 77 7.25 -9.58 1.21
CA GLY A 77 7.71 -10.00 2.54
C GLY A 77 9.15 -10.49 2.68
N THR A 78 9.45 -11.00 3.88
CA THR A 78 10.81 -11.38 4.32
C THR A 78 10.91 -12.81 4.85
N ASN A 79 11.99 -13.52 4.54
CA ASN A 79 12.35 -14.78 5.21
C ASN A 79 12.93 -14.60 6.62
N SER A 80 13.11 -13.37 7.12
CA SER A 80 13.55 -13.15 8.50
C SER A 80 12.48 -13.58 9.50
N ALA A 81 12.93 -14.10 10.65
CA ALA A 81 12.03 -14.53 11.70
C ALA A 81 11.27 -13.33 12.29
N GLY A 82 9.94 -13.40 12.30
CA GLY A 82 9.08 -12.35 12.85
C GLY A 82 7.61 -12.61 12.56
N SER A 83 6.99 -13.47 13.38
CA SER A 83 5.56 -13.73 13.66
C SER A 83 4.43 -13.44 12.64
N GLY A 84 4.68 -13.06 11.39
CA GLY A 84 3.68 -12.92 10.33
C GLY A 84 3.42 -14.22 9.57
N TRP A 85 2.67 -14.12 8.47
CA TRP A 85 2.47 -15.23 7.54
C TRP A 85 3.78 -15.64 6.87
N SER A 86 4.09 -16.92 6.96
CA SER A 86 5.15 -17.56 6.17
C SER A 86 4.84 -17.52 4.67
N PRO A 87 5.85 -17.68 3.79
CA PRO A 87 5.61 -17.76 2.34
C PRO A 87 4.67 -18.92 1.98
N TYR A 88 4.68 -20.02 2.76
CA TYR A 88 3.75 -21.12 2.56
C TYR A 88 2.31 -20.76 2.92
N GLN A 89 2.09 -20.00 3.99
CA GLN A 89 0.74 -19.50 4.33
C GLN A 89 0.23 -18.52 3.27
N VAL A 90 1.08 -17.63 2.76
CA VAL A 90 0.72 -16.76 1.62
C VAL A 90 0.35 -17.60 0.40
N LYS A 91 1.17 -18.60 0.03
CA LYS A 91 0.89 -19.51 -1.09
C LYS A 91 -0.41 -20.30 -0.89
N THR A 92 -0.65 -20.81 0.32
CA THR A 92 -1.87 -21.54 0.66
C THR A 92 -3.10 -20.64 0.56
N TRP A 93 -3.04 -19.43 1.11
CA TRP A 93 -4.16 -18.48 1.03
C TRP A 93 -4.45 -18.08 -0.42
N LEU A 94 -3.42 -17.80 -1.23
CA LEU A 94 -3.58 -17.54 -2.66
C LEU A 94 -4.30 -18.69 -3.38
N GLY A 95 -4.01 -19.94 -3.03
CA GLY A 95 -4.62 -21.10 -3.67
C GLY A 95 -4.44 -21.06 -5.19
N ASN A 96 -5.53 -21.26 -5.94
CA ASN A 96 -5.51 -21.20 -7.40
C ASN A 96 -5.32 -19.78 -7.96
N ASN A 97 -5.57 -18.74 -7.15
CA ASN A 97 -5.42 -17.36 -7.59
C ASN A 97 -3.97 -17.00 -7.93
N ILE A 98 -3.01 -17.78 -7.44
CA ILE A 98 -1.59 -17.64 -7.79
C ILE A 98 -1.33 -17.59 -9.30
N ASN A 99 -2.15 -18.29 -10.10
CA ASN A 99 -2.00 -18.39 -11.55
C ASN A 99 -2.47 -17.14 -12.30
N PHE A 100 -3.15 -16.21 -11.61
CA PHE A 100 -3.58 -14.93 -12.16
C PHE A 100 -2.64 -13.78 -11.79
N ILE A 101 -1.57 -14.04 -11.04
CA ILE A 101 -0.55 -13.03 -10.77
C ILE A 101 0.23 -12.77 -12.06
N SER A 102 -0.08 -11.64 -12.70
CA SER A 102 0.49 -11.25 -14.00
C SER A 102 1.60 -10.23 -13.87
N THR A 103 1.52 -9.35 -12.86
CA THR A 103 2.45 -8.24 -12.68
C THR A 103 2.98 -8.21 -11.26
N ILE A 104 4.28 -8.09 -11.12
CA ILE A 104 4.96 -7.90 -9.84
C ILE A 104 5.67 -6.56 -9.88
N VAL A 105 5.51 -5.77 -8.83
CA VAL A 105 6.30 -4.57 -8.56
C VAL A 105 7.12 -4.85 -7.31
N VAL A 106 8.44 -4.79 -7.44
CA VAL A 106 9.36 -4.79 -6.30
C VAL A 106 9.84 -3.36 -6.13
N THR A 107 9.36 -2.70 -5.07
CA THR A 107 9.55 -1.26 -4.86
C THR A 107 11.01 -0.91 -4.66
N LYS A 108 11.78 -1.74 -3.95
CA LYS A 108 13.22 -1.55 -3.74
C LYS A 108 13.98 -2.86 -3.61
N ALA A 109 15.29 -2.79 -3.73
CA ALA A 109 16.19 -3.93 -3.57
C ALA A 109 16.47 -4.27 -2.09
N SER A 110 15.41 -4.47 -1.29
CA SER A 110 15.53 -4.95 0.08
C SER A 110 14.82 -6.29 0.27
N LYS A 111 15.46 -7.16 1.04
CA LYS A 111 15.07 -8.56 1.24
C LYS A 111 13.66 -8.71 1.79
N ASP A 112 13.18 -7.74 2.55
CA ASP A 112 11.84 -7.68 3.10
C ASP A 112 10.73 -7.24 2.13
N HIS A 113 11.10 -6.99 0.88
CA HIS A 113 10.17 -6.66 -0.19
C HIS A 113 10.07 -7.76 -1.26
N TYR A 114 10.96 -8.76 -1.27
CA TYR A 114 11.00 -9.72 -2.38
C TYR A 114 11.27 -11.18 -1.99
N ASN A 115 11.63 -11.46 -0.73
CA ASN A 115 12.15 -12.79 -0.38
C ASN A 115 11.13 -13.92 -0.50
N TYR A 116 9.82 -13.65 -0.40
CA TYR A 116 8.83 -14.70 -0.59
C TYR A 116 8.55 -15.02 -2.05
N LEU A 117 8.89 -14.14 -3.00
CA LEU A 117 8.57 -14.34 -4.43
C LEU A 117 9.08 -15.69 -4.96
N PRO A 118 10.34 -16.13 -4.71
CA PRO A 118 10.83 -17.41 -5.22
C PRO A 118 10.09 -18.63 -4.65
N THR A 119 9.59 -18.54 -3.42
CA THR A 119 8.87 -19.65 -2.75
C THR A 119 7.39 -19.65 -3.14
N VAL A 120 6.73 -18.49 -3.04
CA VAL A 120 5.30 -18.32 -3.31
C VAL A 120 5.05 -18.58 -4.79
N LEU A 121 5.77 -17.88 -5.67
CA LEU A 121 5.54 -17.85 -7.12
C LEU A 121 6.47 -18.78 -7.90
N LYS A 122 7.03 -19.80 -7.25
CA LYS A 122 7.95 -20.77 -7.85
C LYS A 122 7.42 -21.33 -9.17
N ASP A 123 6.15 -21.74 -9.14
CA ASP A 123 5.49 -22.52 -10.20
C ASP A 123 4.55 -21.65 -11.06
N ASN A 124 4.48 -20.34 -10.80
CA ASN A 124 3.70 -19.43 -11.64
C ASN A 124 4.43 -19.21 -12.97
N MET A 125 3.77 -19.58 -14.07
CA MET A 125 4.25 -19.44 -15.45
C MET A 125 3.52 -18.37 -16.25
N ASN A 126 2.49 -17.73 -15.69
CA ASN A 126 1.61 -16.76 -16.36
C ASN A 126 2.02 -15.30 -16.09
N MET A 127 3.15 -15.08 -15.39
CA MET A 127 3.66 -13.73 -15.14
C MET A 127 4.09 -13.07 -16.45
N ASN A 128 3.57 -11.87 -16.68
CA ASN A 128 3.85 -11.06 -17.86
C ASN A 128 4.90 -9.98 -17.58
N ARG A 129 4.97 -9.45 -16.35
CA ARG A 129 5.85 -8.33 -16.01
C ARG A 129 6.39 -8.40 -14.59
N ILE A 130 7.67 -8.13 -14.42
CA ILE A 130 8.35 -7.92 -13.14
C ILE A 130 9.04 -6.56 -13.19
N ILE A 131 8.48 -5.58 -12.50
CA ILE A 131 8.96 -4.19 -12.46
C ILE A 131 9.82 -4.01 -11.21
N LEU A 132 11.08 -3.64 -11.39
CA LEU A 132 12.07 -3.52 -10.32
C LEU A 132 12.49 -2.06 -10.11
N GLY A 133 12.42 -1.60 -8.86
CA GLY A 133 12.80 -0.25 -8.46
C GLY A 133 14.31 -0.03 -8.47
N GLY A 134 15.05 -0.79 -7.66
CA GLY A 134 16.50 -0.60 -7.46
C GLY A 134 17.40 -1.08 -8.61
N LYS A 135 18.72 -0.87 -8.46
CA LYS A 135 19.70 -1.38 -9.43
C LYS A 135 19.79 -2.90 -9.37
N SER A 136 20.13 -3.53 -10.49
CA SER A 136 20.33 -4.99 -10.53
C SER A 136 21.35 -5.47 -9.49
N SER A 137 22.42 -4.70 -9.28
CA SER A 137 23.49 -5.00 -8.30
C SER A 137 23.05 -4.89 -6.84
N ASP A 138 21.95 -4.19 -6.55
CA ASP A 138 21.49 -3.97 -5.18
C ASP A 138 20.74 -5.20 -4.64
N TYR A 139 20.26 -6.09 -5.53
CA TYR A 139 19.58 -7.33 -5.14
C TYR A 139 20.61 -8.41 -4.76
N THR A 140 20.66 -8.76 -3.47
CA THR A 140 21.69 -9.65 -2.90
C THR A 140 21.16 -11.02 -2.43
N GLY A 141 19.87 -11.29 -2.60
CA GLY A 141 19.29 -12.59 -2.21
C GLY A 141 19.48 -13.62 -3.31
N ASN A 142 20.36 -14.62 -3.12
CA ASN A 142 20.69 -15.61 -4.16
C ASN A 142 19.44 -16.26 -4.78
N GLU A 143 18.47 -16.69 -3.97
CA GLU A 143 17.24 -17.31 -4.47
C GLU A 143 16.42 -16.35 -5.34
N PHE A 144 16.26 -15.10 -4.90
CA PHE A 144 15.56 -14.07 -5.67
C PHE A 144 16.31 -13.73 -6.97
N VAL A 145 17.62 -13.52 -6.89
CA VAL A 145 18.45 -13.21 -8.05
C VAL A 145 18.39 -14.33 -9.08
N THR A 146 18.49 -15.58 -8.65
CA THR A 146 18.32 -16.75 -9.55
C THR A 146 16.91 -16.77 -10.14
N TRP A 147 15.87 -16.65 -9.31
CA TRP A 147 14.47 -16.70 -9.73
C TRP A 147 14.10 -15.60 -10.74
N VAL A 148 14.58 -14.37 -10.51
CA VAL A 148 14.30 -13.22 -11.37
C VAL A 148 15.14 -13.25 -12.65
N ASN A 149 16.37 -13.79 -12.61
CA ASN A 149 17.20 -13.98 -13.80
C ASN A 149 16.63 -15.06 -14.73
N GLN A 150 16.04 -16.13 -14.18
CA GLN A 150 15.30 -17.11 -14.98
C GLN A 150 14.08 -16.50 -15.70
N ARG A 151 13.63 -15.32 -15.26
CA ARG A 151 12.48 -14.57 -15.79
C ARG A 151 12.91 -13.28 -16.49
N ALA A 152 14.13 -13.22 -17.00
CA ALA A 152 14.69 -12.01 -17.62
C ALA A 152 13.86 -11.47 -18.81
N HIS A 153 13.07 -12.31 -19.48
CA HIS A 153 12.22 -11.94 -20.62
C HIS A 153 11.00 -11.09 -20.23
N VAL A 154 10.56 -11.13 -18.96
CA VAL A 154 9.46 -10.32 -18.42
C VAL A 154 9.95 -9.30 -17.38
N ARG A 155 11.26 -9.17 -17.19
CA ARG A 155 11.86 -8.29 -16.17
C ARG A 155 12.15 -6.91 -16.76
N GLU A 156 11.71 -5.89 -16.05
CA GLU A 156 11.93 -4.48 -16.37
C GLU A 156 12.48 -3.76 -15.14
N TYR A 157 13.37 -2.78 -15.35
CA TYR A 157 13.80 -1.86 -14.29
C TYR A 157 13.16 -0.50 -14.54
N VAL A 158 12.58 0.11 -13.50
CA VAL A 158 11.96 1.42 -13.63
C VAL A 158 12.99 2.44 -14.09
N ASN A 159 12.66 3.12 -15.20
CA ASN A 159 13.48 4.14 -15.82
C ASN A 159 14.93 3.67 -16.08
N ASN A 160 15.10 2.38 -16.42
CA ASN A 160 16.42 1.76 -16.63
C ASN A 160 17.42 2.04 -15.48
N GLN A 161 16.93 2.02 -14.23
CA GLN A 161 17.72 2.26 -13.01
C GLN A 161 18.22 3.71 -12.83
N ILE A 162 17.72 4.65 -13.63
CA ILE A 162 18.02 6.08 -13.55
C ILE A 162 16.97 6.77 -12.66
N PRO A 163 17.34 7.72 -11.79
CA PRO A 163 16.36 8.51 -11.04
C PRO A 163 15.33 9.16 -11.97
N CYS A 164 14.06 9.14 -11.58
CA CYS A 164 12.98 9.87 -12.25
C CYS A 164 12.01 10.45 -11.23
N ILE A 165 11.35 11.55 -11.60
CA ILE A 165 10.26 12.17 -10.84
C ILE A 165 9.17 12.48 -11.84
N THR A 166 8.03 11.80 -11.73
CA THR A 166 6.83 11.93 -12.60
C THR A 166 6.99 11.59 -14.09
N ASN A 167 8.23 11.47 -14.60
CA ASN A 167 8.56 11.23 -16.01
C ASN A 167 9.33 9.92 -16.23
N CYS A 168 9.03 8.90 -15.42
CA CYS A 168 9.64 7.58 -15.55
C CYS A 168 9.26 6.95 -16.90
N LYS A 169 10.25 6.42 -17.63
CA LYS A 169 10.05 5.87 -18.99
C LYS A 169 9.37 4.50 -19.04
N THR A 170 9.33 3.79 -17.92
CA THR A 170 8.69 2.48 -17.82
C THR A 170 7.21 2.70 -17.55
N ASP A 171 6.34 2.00 -18.27
CA ASP A 171 4.90 2.06 -18.02
C ASP A 171 4.57 1.43 -16.66
N PRO A 172 3.67 2.04 -15.87
CA PRO A 172 3.24 1.46 -14.60
C PRO A 172 2.43 0.16 -14.83
N PRO A 173 2.12 -0.60 -13.75
CA PRO A 173 1.19 -1.72 -13.83
C PRO A 173 -0.14 -1.32 -14.45
N GLN A 174 -0.85 -2.28 -15.04
CA GLN A 174 -2.18 -2.07 -15.60
C GLN A 174 -3.17 -3.04 -14.99
N CYS A 175 -4.35 -2.54 -14.65
CA CYS A 175 -5.40 -3.34 -14.04
C CYS A 175 -6.42 -3.78 -15.10
N GLN A 176 -6.39 -5.04 -15.49
CA GLN A 176 -7.27 -5.58 -16.53
C GLN A 176 -8.74 -5.60 -16.08
N GLY A 177 -9.66 -5.49 -17.04
CA GLY A 177 -11.10 -5.46 -16.79
C GLY A 177 -11.63 -4.19 -16.13
N SER A 178 -10.77 -3.18 -15.89
CA SER A 178 -11.18 -1.90 -15.31
C SER A 178 -11.61 -0.84 -16.32
N ASN A 179 -11.52 -1.12 -17.63
CA ASN A 179 -11.77 -0.16 -18.72
C ASN A 179 -11.04 1.20 -18.54
N GLY A 180 -9.88 1.19 -17.90
CA GLY A 180 -9.06 2.39 -17.65
C GLY A 180 -9.49 3.21 -16.43
N THR A 181 -10.50 2.77 -15.66
CA THR A 181 -10.91 3.43 -14.41
C THR A 181 -9.83 3.31 -13.34
N VAL A 182 -9.19 2.14 -13.24
CA VAL A 182 -8.08 1.90 -12.30
C VAL A 182 -6.77 2.28 -12.99
N LYS A 183 -6.08 3.28 -12.44
CA LYS A 183 -4.83 3.80 -13.00
C LYS A 183 -3.70 3.73 -11.98
N PHE A 184 -2.54 3.31 -12.46
CA PHE A 184 -1.29 3.40 -11.73
C PHE A 184 -0.42 4.51 -12.32
N ARG A 185 0.38 5.17 -11.47
CA ARG A 185 1.39 6.14 -11.91
C ARG A 185 2.63 6.10 -11.02
N PHE A 186 3.79 6.26 -11.63
CA PHE A 186 5.03 6.48 -10.90
C PHE A 186 5.18 7.97 -10.57
N LEU A 187 5.38 8.28 -9.30
CA LEU A 187 5.68 9.63 -8.80
C LEU A 187 7.18 9.88 -8.64
N GLY A 188 7.95 8.79 -8.62
CA GLY A 188 9.38 8.79 -8.70
C GLY A 188 9.93 7.38 -8.53
N ALA A 189 11.21 7.21 -8.86
CA ALA A 189 11.95 5.97 -8.61
C ALA A 189 13.45 6.27 -8.60
N ASN A 190 14.23 5.40 -7.94
CA ASN A 190 15.69 5.46 -7.93
C ASN A 190 16.29 6.77 -7.38
N LEU A 191 15.59 7.45 -6.48
CA LEU A 191 15.97 8.78 -6.01
C LEU A 191 17.07 8.78 -4.95
N GLY A 192 17.23 7.68 -4.22
CA GLY A 192 18.30 7.52 -3.23
C GLY A 192 19.69 7.29 -3.81
N SER A 193 20.69 7.85 -3.13
CA SER A 193 22.11 7.65 -3.43
C SER A 193 22.60 6.23 -3.11
N ASP A 194 21.92 5.53 -2.21
CA ASP A 194 22.18 4.14 -1.83
C ASP A 194 20.98 3.21 -2.09
N ALA A 195 21.17 1.90 -1.90
CA ALA A 195 20.09 0.92 -2.07
C ALA A 195 18.92 1.14 -1.09
N ALA A 196 19.16 1.79 0.05
CA ALA A 196 18.14 1.97 1.09
C ALA A 196 17.09 3.02 0.69
N GLY A 197 17.50 4.11 0.03
CA GLY A 197 16.62 5.18 -0.44
C GLY A 197 16.05 5.02 -1.87
N ARG A 198 16.32 3.91 -2.56
CA ARG A 198 15.84 3.66 -3.93
C ARG A 198 14.54 2.86 -3.96
N SER A 199 13.44 3.53 -3.62
CA SER A 199 12.08 2.98 -3.76
C SER A 199 11.37 3.51 -5.00
N ILE A 200 10.48 2.70 -5.57
CA ILE A 200 9.41 3.17 -6.45
C ILE A 200 8.38 3.89 -5.59
N LEU A 201 8.01 5.11 -6.00
CA LEU A 201 6.87 5.85 -5.47
C LEU A 201 5.69 5.61 -6.40
N LEU A 202 4.83 4.64 -6.07
CA LEU A 202 3.72 4.22 -6.90
C LEU A 202 2.39 4.74 -6.32
N GLN A 203 1.55 5.35 -7.15
CA GLN A 203 0.18 5.69 -6.76
C GLN A 203 -0.82 4.91 -7.61
N LEU A 204 -1.81 4.31 -6.96
CA LEU A 204 -3.01 3.75 -7.56
C LEU A 204 -4.16 4.75 -7.39
N SER A 205 -5.01 4.88 -8.41
CA SER A 205 -6.21 5.71 -8.37
C SER A 205 -7.40 5.02 -9.03
N VAL A 206 -8.59 5.26 -8.48
CA VAL A 206 -9.88 4.86 -9.05
C VAL A 206 -10.75 6.11 -9.11
N GLY A 207 -10.98 6.61 -10.32
CA GLY A 207 -11.63 7.90 -10.53
C GLY A 207 -10.93 9.04 -9.76
N ASN A 208 -11.73 9.95 -9.19
CA ASN A 208 -11.23 11.07 -8.37
C ASN A 208 -11.38 10.83 -6.86
N SER A 209 -12.07 9.76 -6.45
CA SER A 209 -12.49 9.52 -5.08
C SER A 209 -11.50 8.66 -4.30
N PHE A 210 -10.78 7.74 -4.96
CA PHE A 210 -9.84 6.84 -4.32
C PHE A 210 -8.44 7.00 -4.89
N LYS A 211 -7.47 7.20 -3.99
CA LYS A 211 -6.04 7.21 -4.30
C LYS A 211 -5.26 6.53 -3.18
N LEU A 212 -4.43 5.58 -3.52
CA LEU A 212 -3.55 4.87 -2.58
C LEU A 212 -2.09 5.04 -3.00
N PHE A 213 -1.26 5.46 -2.06
CA PHE A 213 0.16 5.66 -2.28
C PHE A 213 1.02 4.58 -1.62
N PHE A 214 1.94 4.03 -2.41
CA PHE A 214 2.92 3.01 -2.07
C PHE A 214 4.33 3.59 -2.24
N PRO A 215 4.95 4.09 -1.15
CA PRO A 215 6.29 4.69 -1.22
C PRO A 215 7.44 3.67 -1.08
N GLY A 216 7.15 2.38 -0.83
CA GLY A 216 8.15 1.43 -0.35
C GLY A 216 8.84 1.94 0.93
N ASP A 217 10.16 1.88 1.00
CA ASP A 217 10.94 2.50 2.08
C ASP A 217 11.51 3.86 1.66
N PHE A 218 10.70 4.72 1.05
CA PHE A 218 11.14 6.08 0.73
C PHE A 218 11.61 6.82 2.00
N GLN A 219 12.89 7.16 2.03
CA GLN A 219 13.54 7.77 3.19
C GLN A 219 14.68 8.69 2.75
N GLY A 220 15.08 9.57 3.66
CA GLY A 220 16.11 10.59 3.49
C GLY A 220 15.48 11.96 3.35
N THR A 221 15.67 12.84 4.34
CA THR A 221 15.08 14.19 4.35
C THR A 221 15.43 14.97 3.09
N ASP A 222 16.69 14.93 2.65
CA ASP A 222 17.13 15.60 1.42
C ASP A 222 16.39 15.09 0.16
N ILE A 223 16.04 13.79 0.14
CA ILE A 223 15.34 13.16 -0.98
C ILE A 223 13.85 13.50 -0.91
N GLU A 224 13.24 13.47 0.28
CA GLU A 224 11.87 13.92 0.48
C GLU A 224 11.72 15.39 0.05
N ASP A 225 12.63 16.27 0.47
CA ASP A 225 12.62 17.68 0.10
C ASP A 225 12.80 17.88 -1.41
N LEU A 226 13.73 17.16 -2.04
CA LEU A 226 13.92 17.19 -3.49
C LEU A 226 12.64 16.78 -4.23
N VAL A 227 12.00 15.68 -3.82
CA VAL A 227 10.77 15.20 -4.42
C VAL A 227 9.63 16.18 -4.22
N MET A 228 9.49 16.75 -3.02
CA MET A 228 8.43 17.73 -2.74
C MET A 228 8.60 19.01 -3.54
N ASN A 229 9.82 19.49 -3.73
CA ASN A 229 10.09 20.66 -4.56
C ASN A 229 9.66 20.43 -6.02
N GLU A 230 9.84 19.23 -6.54
CA GLU A 230 9.39 18.86 -7.88
C GLU A 230 7.86 18.64 -7.93
N TRP A 231 7.28 18.07 -6.88
CA TRP A 231 5.85 17.81 -6.78
C TRP A 231 5.00 19.06 -6.55
N ILE A 232 5.59 20.21 -6.24
CA ILE A 232 4.83 21.44 -5.93
C ILE A 232 3.84 21.83 -7.04
N TRP A 233 4.20 21.57 -8.30
CA TRP A 233 3.37 21.86 -9.48
C TRP A 233 2.24 20.85 -9.71
N MET A 234 2.27 19.71 -9.01
CA MET A 234 1.28 18.64 -9.17
C MET A 234 0.03 18.88 -8.33
N GLY A 235 0.12 19.72 -7.28
CA GLY A 235 -0.99 20.06 -6.40
C GLY A 235 -1.74 18.83 -5.86
N SER A 236 -3.07 18.84 -5.95
CA SER A 236 -3.94 17.75 -5.48
C SER A 236 -3.74 16.42 -6.20
N SER A 237 -2.92 16.37 -7.25
CA SER A 237 -2.62 15.11 -7.94
C SER A 237 -1.89 14.14 -7.00
N ILE A 238 -0.92 14.62 -6.20
CA ILE A 238 -0.12 13.79 -5.26
C ILE A 238 -0.86 13.40 -3.99
N GLU A 239 -1.94 14.11 -3.65
CA GLU A 239 -2.78 13.73 -2.52
C GLU A 239 -3.29 12.29 -2.69
N SER A 240 -3.35 11.57 -1.58
CA SER A 240 -3.69 10.15 -1.57
C SER A 240 -4.56 9.84 -0.38
N THR A 241 -5.83 9.48 -0.61
CA THR A 241 -6.77 9.12 0.47
C THR A 241 -6.25 8.03 1.39
N HIS A 242 -5.46 7.11 0.85
CA HIS A 242 -4.85 6.00 1.56
C HIS A 242 -3.33 6.05 1.41
N TYR A 243 -2.64 5.64 2.46
CA TYR A 243 -1.18 5.67 2.51
C TYR A 243 -0.62 4.40 3.12
N LYS A 244 0.17 3.64 2.35
CA LYS A 244 1.06 2.64 2.95
C LYS A 244 2.25 3.39 3.56
N MET A 245 2.40 3.32 4.88
CA MET A 245 3.47 4.03 5.57
C MET A 245 4.83 3.64 5.01
N SER A 246 5.66 4.64 4.75
CA SER A 246 7.01 4.44 4.26
C SER A 246 7.86 3.77 5.33
N ASN A 247 8.73 2.85 4.92
CA ASN A 247 9.71 2.20 5.79
C ASN A 247 9.07 1.66 7.06
N ARG A 248 7.95 0.96 6.87
CA ARG A 248 7.14 0.32 7.92
C ARG A 248 6.61 1.29 9.00
N GLY A 249 6.63 2.60 8.72
CA GLY A 249 6.21 3.65 9.65
C GLY A 249 7.29 4.08 10.66
N THR A 250 8.56 3.77 10.40
CA THR A 250 9.68 4.37 11.15
C THR A 250 9.69 5.89 10.97
N GLY A 251 10.22 6.61 11.95
CA GLY A 251 10.10 8.07 12.02
C GLY A 251 11.37 8.82 11.67
N GLN A 252 12.53 8.20 11.90
CA GLN A 252 13.82 8.80 11.63
C GLN A 252 14.10 8.76 10.12
N ASN A 253 14.09 9.94 9.48
CA ASN A 253 14.34 10.16 8.05
C ASN A 253 13.27 9.59 7.10
N SER A 254 12.06 9.30 7.58
CA SER A 254 10.93 8.97 6.69
C SER A 254 9.63 9.48 7.31
N ASN A 255 8.60 9.60 6.48
CA ASN A 255 7.28 10.05 6.93
C ASN A 255 7.36 11.47 7.55
N ASN A 256 8.20 12.36 7.01
CA ASN A 256 8.35 13.70 7.60
C ASN A 256 7.06 14.52 7.45
N PHE A 257 6.91 15.51 8.34
CA PHE A 257 5.67 16.27 8.45
C PHE A 257 5.26 16.93 7.13
N GLU A 258 6.19 17.61 6.43
CA GLU A 258 5.86 18.26 5.16
C GLU A 258 5.50 17.25 4.07
N PHE A 259 6.15 16.08 4.03
CA PHE A 259 5.79 14.99 3.11
C PHE A 259 4.39 14.45 3.38
N LEU A 260 4.05 14.16 4.65
CA LEU A 260 2.72 13.71 5.04
C LEU A 260 1.64 14.76 4.77
N LYS A 261 1.97 16.05 4.96
CA LYS A 261 1.10 17.18 4.65
C LYS A 261 0.85 17.31 3.15
N ALA A 262 1.85 17.04 2.31
CA ALA A 262 1.73 17.08 0.86
C ALA A 262 0.84 15.95 0.30
N ILE A 263 0.95 14.74 0.84
CA ILE A 263 0.11 13.60 0.39
C ILE A 263 -1.26 13.54 1.10
N ARG A 264 -1.40 14.23 2.25
CA ARG A 264 -2.65 14.45 3.01
C ARG A 264 -3.54 13.20 3.14
N PRO A 265 -3.05 12.13 3.77
CA PRO A 265 -3.78 10.87 3.79
C PRO A 265 -4.92 10.89 4.80
N LYS A 266 -6.07 10.31 4.41
CA LYS A 266 -7.20 10.08 5.31
C LYS A 266 -6.99 8.80 6.11
N TYR A 267 -6.57 7.73 5.43
CA TYR A 267 -6.22 6.45 6.04
C TYR A 267 -4.74 6.14 5.80
N ALA A 268 -4.10 5.52 6.79
CA ALA A 268 -2.75 5.00 6.68
C ALA A 268 -2.70 3.55 7.16
N PHE A 269 -1.84 2.74 6.56
CA PHE A 269 -1.59 1.39 7.07
C PHE A 269 -0.12 1.02 6.96
N THR A 270 0.31 0.04 7.75
CA THR A 270 1.64 -0.53 7.64
C THR A 270 1.61 -2.04 7.87
N SER A 271 2.50 -2.73 7.17
CA SER A 271 2.86 -4.11 7.46
C SER A 271 4.13 -4.07 8.27
N SER A 272 4.02 -4.39 9.55
CA SER A 272 5.17 -4.46 10.43
C SER A 272 4.96 -5.56 11.46
N ARG A 273 6.05 -6.24 11.81
CA ARG A 273 6.10 -7.07 13.02
C ARG A 273 5.75 -6.23 14.25
N TYR A 274 5.49 -6.90 15.37
CA TYR A 274 5.16 -6.21 16.62
C TYR A 274 6.16 -5.06 16.91
N PRO A 275 5.69 -3.84 17.21
CA PRO A 275 6.54 -2.66 17.23
C PRO A 275 7.75 -2.82 18.12
N SER A 276 8.92 -2.55 17.53
CA SER A 276 10.19 -2.52 18.24
C SER A 276 11.08 -1.47 17.60
N LYS A 277 12.14 -1.07 18.31
CA LYS A 277 13.02 0.06 17.93
C LYS A 277 13.47 0.05 16.47
N SER A 278 13.62 -1.11 15.83
CA SER A 278 14.11 -1.20 14.46
C SER A 278 13.04 -1.44 13.39
N TYR A 279 11.76 -1.50 13.76
CA TYR A 279 10.75 -2.15 12.90
C TYR A 279 9.42 -1.41 12.76
N GLY A 280 9.21 -0.33 13.53
CA GLY A 280 8.05 0.55 13.38
C GLY A 280 6.69 -0.11 13.67
N PRO A 281 5.58 0.66 13.55
CA PRO A 281 5.59 2.10 13.38
C PRO A 281 6.04 2.81 14.66
N GLU A 282 6.66 3.98 14.51
CA GLU A 282 6.99 4.85 15.64
C GLU A 282 5.81 5.73 16.04
N CYS A 283 5.61 5.97 17.33
CA CYS A 283 4.52 6.84 17.80
C CYS A 283 4.68 8.28 17.28
N SER A 284 5.91 8.73 17.01
CA SER A 284 6.21 10.01 16.35
C SER A 284 5.59 10.10 14.94
N THR A 285 5.66 9.02 14.14
CA THR A 285 5.03 8.93 12.82
C THR A 285 3.52 8.96 12.92
N ILE A 286 2.94 8.22 13.87
CA ILE A 286 1.50 8.24 14.14
C ILE A 286 1.03 9.66 14.49
N ASN A 287 1.73 10.34 15.41
CA ASN A 287 1.39 11.71 15.80
C ASN A 287 1.47 12.70 14.62
N ARG A 288 2.44 12.53 13.71
CA ARG A 288 2.53 13.34 12.49
C ARG A 288 1.37 13.08 11.53
N LEU A 289 0.94 11.83 11.36
CA LEU A 289 -0.25 11.49 10.56
C LEU A 289 -1.52 12.15 11.13
N LEU A 290 -1.71 12.05 12.44
CA LEU A 290 -2.85 12.68 13.12
C LEU A 290 -2.82 14.21 12.97
N SER A 291 -1.64 14.85 13.02
CA SER A 291 -1.53 16.31 12.91
C SER A 291 -1.78 16.84 11.51
N VAL A 292 -1.61 16.03 10.45
CA VAL A 292 -1.93 16.41 9.06
C VAL A 292 -3.37 16.06 8.64
N GLY A 293 -4.19 15.56 9.58
CA GLY A 293 -5.62 15.31 9.34
C GLY A 293 -5.97 13.90 8.88
N THR A 294 -5.08 12.92 9.05
CA THR A 294 -5.48 11.49 9.06
C THR A 294 -6.48 11.32 10.20
N ILE A 295 -7.75 11.09 9.87
CA ILE A 295 -8.84 11.35 10.80
C ILE A 295 -8.84 10.27 11.89
N GLY A 296 -8.56 10.65 13.13
CA GLY A 296 -8.88 9.83 14.29
C GLY A 296 -10.37 9.88 14.58
N LYS A 297 -11.22 9.20 13.78
CA LYS A 297 -12.63 9.06 14.18
C LYS A 297 -12.73 8.03 15.31
N ARG A 298 -13.28 8.45 16.43
CA ARG A 298 -13.75 7.59 17.53
C ARG A 298 -14.79 6.59 17.00
N SER A 299 -14.35 5.43 16.56
CA SER A 299 -15.16 4.25 16.27
C SER A 299 -14.81 3.16 17.32
N ASN A 300 -15.53 2.04 17.36
CA ASN A 300 -15.36 0.99 18.37
C ASN A 300 -14.46 -0.19 17.94
N SER A 301 -13.67 -0.10 16.86
CA SER A 301 -13.08 -1.29 16.19
C SER A 301 -11.60 -1.30 15.72
N GLY A 302 -10.79 -0.25 15.87
CA GLY A 302 -9.44 -0.14 15.28
C GLY A 302 -8.34 -0.26 16.31
N ARG A 303 -7.24 -0.86 15.88
CA ARG A 303 -6.10 -1.22 16.70
C ARG A 303 -4.83 -0.76 15.99
N TYR A 304 -4.03 0.08 16.62
CA TYR A 304 -2.65 0.34 16.21
C TYR A 304 -1.73 0.14 17.41
N ALA A 305 -0.52 -0.35 17.16
CA ALA A 305 0.54 -0.38 18.15
C ALA A 305 1.72 0.42 17.60
N CYS A 306 2.39 1.19 18.45
CA CYS A 306 3.56 1.95 18.07
C CYS A 306 4.68 1.83 19.12
N TYR A 307 5.90 2.16 18.73
CA TYR A 307 7.06 2.18 19.63
C TYR A 307 7.51 3.63 19.91
N ASN A 308 7.91 3.91 21.15
CA ASN A 308 8.49 5.19 21.57
C ASN A 308 10.01 5.10 21.63
N SER A 309 10.73 6.04 21.00
CA SER A 309 12.20 6.05 20.91
C SER A 309 12.94 5.95 22.27
N ASN A 310 12.31 6.44 23.35
CA ASN A 310 12.89 6.53 24.70
C ASN A 310 12.49 5.40 25.67
N ALA A 311 11.69 4.41 25.28
CA ALA A 311 11.25 3.33 26.18
C ALA A 311 10.86 2.04 25.44
N LYS A 312 10.70 0.93 26.19
CA LYS A 312 10.14 -0.36 25.71
C LYS A 312 8.89 -0.15 24.85
N ALA A 313 8.61 -1.08 23.93
CA ALA A 313 7.38 -1.11 23.15
C ALA A 313 6.18 -0.79 24.04
N THR A 314 5.56 0.36 23.79
CA THR A 314 4.44 0.86 24.57
C THR A 314 3.21 0.56 23.75
N MET A 315 2.54 -0.53 24.11
CA MET A 315 1.20 -0.75 23.59
C MET A 315 0.31 0.36 24.11
N GLN A 316 -0.03 1.28 23.22
CA GLN A 316 -1.21 2.10 23.44
C GLN A 316 -2.39 1.25 23.01
N TYR A 317 -2.97 0.52 23.98
CA TYR A 317 -4.34 0.06 23.86
C TYR A 317 -5.22 1.27 24.12
N ASP A 318 -5.33 2.13 23.13
CA ASP A 318 -6.40 3.08 23.16
C ASP A 318 -7.63 2.33 22.62
N ASN A 319 -8.75 2.35 23.35
CA ASN A 319 -10.06 1.88 22.90
C ASN A 319 -10.62 2.74 21.74
N TRP A 320 -9.76 3.22 20.85
CA TRP A 320 -10.00 4.25 19.86
C TRP A 320 -9.42 3.76 18.53
N VAL A 321 -10.30 3.54 17.56
CA VAL A 321 -9.89 3.33 16.16
C VAL A 321 -9.29 4.64 15.71
N TYR A 322 -8.14 4.57 15.07
CA TYR A 322 -7.70 5.64 14.19
C TYR A 322 -7.82 5.09 12.78
N ASP A 323 -7.92 5.96 11.78
CA ASP A 323 -7.79 5.60 10.36
C ASP A 323 -6.34 5.11 10.04
N ILE A 324 -5.69 4.47 11.00
CA ILE A 324 -4.32 4.00 11.03
C ILE A 324 -4.35 2.51 11.39
N TYR A 325 -3.92 1.67 10.45
CA TYR A 325 -4.02 0.21 10.56
C TYR A 325 -2.63 -0.43 10.60
N THR A 326 -2.45 -1.42 11.45
CA THR A 326 -1.22 -2.22 11.50
C THR A 326 -1.57 -3.69 11.27
N THR A 327 -1.01 -4.32 10.23
CA THR A 327 -1.12 -5.78 10.03
C THR A 327 -0.05 -6.48 10.87
N SER A 328 -0.08 -6.26 12.18
CA SER A 328 0.96 -6.74 13.09
C SER A 328 0.52 -8.01 13.82
N PRO A 329 1.42 -9.01 13.95
CA PRO A 329 1.11 -10.21 14.70
C PRO A 329 1.09 -9.91 16.21
N TYR A 330 -0.12 -9.64 16.72
CA TYR A 330 -0.40 -9.84 18.12
C TYR A 330 -0.60 -11.35 18.37
N PRO A 331 -0.20 -11.91 19.52
CA PRO A 331 -0.24 -13.36 19.78
C PRO A 331 -1.63 -14.02 19.68
N SER A 332 -2.72 -13.28 19.47
CA SER A 332 -4.06 -13.84 19.33
C SER A 332 -4.69 -13.74 17.94
N GLN A 333 -4.31 -12.79 17.06
CA GLN A 333 -4.97 -12.60 15.75
C GLN A 333 -4.00 -12.00 14.71
N ILE A 334 -3.71 -12.74 13.65
CA ILE A 334 -2.98 -12.29 12.45
C ILE A 334 -4.03 -12.09 11.35
N GLU A 335 -4.25 -10.86 10.91
CA GLU A 335 -5.36 -10.48 10.04
C GLU A 335 -4.87 -9.86 8.73
N ILE A 336 -5.57 -10.14 7.63
CA ILE A 336 -5.40 -9.41 6.38
C ILE A 336 -6.14 -8.08 6.52
N LEU A 337 -5.51 -7.00 6.07
CA LEU A 337 -6.21 -5.73 5.86
C LEU A 337 -6.72 -5.72 4.41
N GLN A 338 -8.04 -5.65 4.24
CA GLN A 338 -8.71 -5.58 2.95
C GLN A 338 -9.29 -4.19 2.75
N ILE A 339 -9.24 -3.67 1.51
CA ILE A 339 -9.92 -2.45 1.08
C ILE A 339 -10.66 -2.78 -0.22
N ASP A 340 -11.95 -2.48 -0.27
CA ASP A 340 -12.81 -2.79 -1.41
C ASP A 340 -13.20 -1.50 -2.13
N VAL A 341 -12.74 -1.33 -3.36
CA VAL A 341 -12.91 -0.07 -4.08
C VAL A 341 -13.89 -0.28 -5.22
N PRO A 342 -15.07 0.34 -5.18
CA PRO A 342 -15.98 0.30 -6.30
C PRO A 342 -15.38 1.02 -7.52
N ILE A 343 -15.59 0.46 -8.72
CA ILE A 343 -15.00 0.96 -9.98
C ILE A 343 -16.00 1.59 -10.95
N TYR A 344 -17.25 1.76 -10.52
CA TYR A 344 -18.37 2.19 -11.37
C TYR A 344 -18.29 3.66 -11.82
#